data_AF-A0A6B2Q993-F1
#
_entry.id   AF-A0A6B2Q993-F1
#
_cell.length_a   1.000
_cell.length_b   1.000
_cell.length_c   1.000
_cell.angle_alpha   90.00
_cell.angle_beta   90.00
_cell.angle_gamma   90.00
#
_symmetry.space_group_name_H-M   'P 1'
#
loop_
_entity.id
_entity.type
_entity.pdbx_description
1 polymer ?
#
loop_
_entity_poly.entity_id
_entity_poly.type
_entity_poly.pdbx_seq_one_letter_code
_entity_poly.pdbx_strand_id
1 'polypeptide(L)'
;MNLLKVCTLLPCSLVIAACSVNSSSTPPTLSSSTPQVQKSSIEISCQDLQNPAYRQAVLNAINQIRQDSRQCGQQYFSAAKPLSWNNNLYQGANAHSKDMANNNFLGHVGSTGLDLRARLKKYHMLSKANGE
;
A
#
# COMPACT_ATOMS: atom_id res chain seq x y z
N MET A 1 8.17 59.98 46.33
CA MET A 1 9.02 60.56 45.28
C MET A 1 9.87 59.45 44.71
N ASN A 2 9.74 59.23 43.40
CA ASN A 2 10.24 58.09 42.64
C ASN A 2 11.77 57.94 42.74
N LEU A 3 12.24 56.70 42.92
CA LEU A 3 13.52 56.29 42.32
C LEU A 3 13.24 55.18 41.30
N LEU A 4 13.34 55.58 40.04
CA LEU A 4 13.24 54.70 38.88
C LEU A 4 14.34 53.63 38.94
N LYS A 5 13.92 52.37 38.81
CA LYS A 5 14.80 51.21 38.67
C LYS A 5 15.20 51.12 37.20
N VAL A 6 16.39 51.60 36.87
CA VAL A 6 17.00 51.47 35.54
C VAL A 6 17.42 50.02 35.38
N CYS A 7 16.63 49.24 34.66
CA CYS A 7 16.95 47.88 34.28
C CYS A 7 17.79 47.93 33.00
N THR A 8 19.11 47.87 33.14
CA THR A 8 20.04 47.78 32.01
C THR A 8 19.82 46.46 31.27
N LEU A 9 19.23 46.54 30.08
CA LEU A 9 19.08 45.42 29.17
C LEU A 9 20.47 45.03 28.61
N LEU A 10 20.98 43.91 29.10
CA LEU A 10 22.14 43.22 28.54
C LEU A 10 21.71 42.58 27.21
N PRO A 11 22.34 42.88 26.06
CA PRO A 11 22.03 42.19 24.81
C PRO A 11 22.56 40.76 24.89
N CYS A 12 21.68 39.83 25.23
CA CYS A 12 21.96 38.40 25.13
C CYS A 12 22.03 38.06 23.64
N SER A 13 23.24 37.96 23.12
CA SER A 13 23.51 37.56 21.74
C SER A 13 23.04 36.12 21.56
N LEU A 14 21.92 35.95 20.85
CA LEU A 14 21.38 34.64 20.51
C LEU A 14 22.24 34.06 19.37
N VAL A 15 23.22 33.22 19.72
CA VAL A 15 23.96 32.43 18.73
C VAL A 15 23.07 31.24 18.36
N ILE A 16 22.45 31.31 17.17
CA ILE A 16 21.76 30.15 16.59
C ILE A 16 22.86 29.22 16.08
N ALA A 17 23.22 28.23 16.89
CA ALA A 17 23.99 27.08 16.44
C ALA A 17 23.07 26.21 15.56
N ALA A 18 23.18 26.39 14.24
CA ALA A 18 22.60 25.46 13.28
C ALA A 18 23.39 24.14 13.35
N CYS A 19 22.89 23.16 14.10
CA CYS A 19 23.25 21.78 13.86
C CYS A 19 22.59 21.37 12.54
N SER A 20 23.36 21.47 11.45
CA SER A 20 23.04 20.77 10.20
C SER A 20 22.97 19.28 10.53
N VAL A 21 21.75 18.76 10.68
CA VAL A 21 21.53 17.32 10.75
C VAL A 21 21.84 16.77 9.37
N ASN A 22 23.06 16.28 9.23
CA ASN A 22 23.47 15.37 8.17
C ASN A 22 22.70 14.06 8.33
N SER A 23 21.42 14.06 7.97
CA SER A 23 20.66 12.85 7.72
C SER A 23 20.75 12.57 6.23
N SER A 24 21.91 12.07 5.80
CA SER A 24 21.99 11.28 4.58
C SER A 24 21.19 10.01 4.81
N SER A 25 19.86 10.10 4.72
CA SER A 25 19.00 8.94 4.58
C SER A 25 19.24 8.39 3.18
N THR A 26 20.29 7.58 3.05
CA THR A 26 20.31 6.55 2.02
C THR A 26 18.98 5.82 2.08
N PRO A 27 18.19 5.75 0.99
CA PRO A 27 17.08 4.83 0.94
C PRO A 27 17.63 3.45 1.29
N PRO A 28 17.01 2.66 2.19
CA PRO A 28 17.36 1.27 2.26
C PRO A 28 17.12 0.69 0.85
N THR A 29 18.20 0.36 0.15
CA THR A 29 18.16 -0.55 -0.97
C THR A 29 17.61 -1.85 -0.41
N LEU A 30 16.30 -2.02 -0.52
CA LEU A 30 15.63 -3.29 -0.38
C LEU A 30 16.09 -4.17 -1.53
N SER A 31 17.28 -4.76 -1.38
CA SER A 31 17.63 -6.00 -2.04
C SER A 31 16.80 -7.10 -1.38
N SER A 32 15.51 -7.09 -1.68
CA SER A 32 14.66 -8.25 -1.57
C SER A 32 15.11 -9.22 -2.66
N SER A 33 16.14 -10.00 -2.37
CA SER A 33 16.55 -11.15 -3.18
C SER A 33 15.55 -12.28 -2.96
N THR A 34 14.29 -12.05 -3.34
CA THR A 34 13.42 -13.15 -3.74
C THR A 34 13.80 -13.52 -5.18
N PRO A 35 13.74 -14.80 -5.59
CA PRO A 35 13.74 -15.19 -6.99
C PRO A 35 12.50 -14.58 -7.66
N GLN A 36 12.60 -13.32 -8.05
CA GLN A 36 11.52 -12.58 -8.68
C GLN A 36 11.48 -13.02 -10.13
N VAL A 37 10.33 -13.52 -10.57
CA VAL A 37 10.03 -13.74 -11.98
C VAL A 37 10.09 -12.35 -12.65
N GLN A 38 11.25 -12.00 -13.21
CA GLN A 38 11.45 -10.71 -13.88
C GLN A 38 10.75 -10.75 -15.23
N LYS A 39 9.45 -10.46 -15.22
CA LYS A 39 8.65 -10.25 -16.42
C LYS A 39 8.47 -8.75 -16.65
N SER A 40 8.64 -8.29 -17.87
CA SER A 40 8.33 -6.90 -18.23
C SER A 40 6.86 -6.60 -17.93
N SER A 41 6.58 -5.41 -17.41
CA SER A 41 5.21 -4.97 -17.08
C SER A 41 4.28 -5.00 -18.29
N ILE A 42 4.83 -4.82 -19.50
CA ILE A 42 4.11 -4.87 -20.77
C ILE A 42 3.64 -6.29 -21.12
N GLU A 43 4.27 -7.31 -20.55
CA GLU A 43 3.96 -8.71 -20.85
C GLU A 43 3.12 -9.39 -19.75
N ILE A 44 2.84 -8.71 -18.64
CA ILE A 44 2.06 -9.28 -17.54
C ILE A 44 0.62 -9.53 -18.01
N SER A 45 0.14 -10.76 -17.82
CA SER A 45 -1.21 -11.15 -18.19
C SER A 45 -1.91 -11.95 -17.09
N CYS A 46 -3.22 -12.15 -17.23
CA CYS A 46 -4.01 -12.98 -16.31
C CYS A 46 -3.49 -14.43 -16.22
N GLN A 47 -2.74 -14.92 -17.22
CA GLN A 47 -2.17 -16.26 -17.21
C GLN A 47 -1.00 -16.40 -16.24
N ASP A 48 -0.28 -15.32 -15.93
CA ASP A 48 0.89 -15.38 -15.04
C ASP A 48 0.49 -15.79 -13.61
N LEU A 49 -0.72 -15.46 -13.17
CA LEU A 49 -1.27 -15.88 -11.89
C LEU A 49 -1.60 -17.39 -11.81
N GLN A 50 -1.46 -18.14 -12.91
CA GLN A 50 -1.48 -19.61 -12.87
C GLN A 50 -0.17 -20.17 -12.30
N ASN A 51 0.94 -19.45 -12.43
CA ASN A 51 2.23 -19.81 -11.85
C ASN A 51 2.20 -19.58 -10.32
N PRO A 52 2.37 -20.62 -9.49
CA PRO A 52 2.39 -20.47 -8.04
C PRO A 52 3.48 -19.52 -7.52
N ALA A 53 4.65 -19.49 -8.16
CA ALA A 53 5.74 -18.61 -7.78
C ALA A 53 5.38 -17.13 -8.02
N TYR A 54 4.71 -16.85 -9.15
CA TYR A 54 4.25 -15.50 -9.47
C TYR A 54 3.16 -15.03 -8.49
N ARG A 55 2.18 -15.90 -8.17
CA ARG A 55 1.18 -15.61 -7.12
C ARG A 55 1.83 -15.28 -5.77
N GLN A 56 2.84 -16.06 -5.38
CA GLN A 56 3.55 -15.83 -4.13
C GLN A 56 4.33 -14.50 -4.17
N ALA A 57 4.95 -14.16 -5.30
CA ALA A 57 5.64 -12.89 -5.47
C ALA A 57 4.69 -11.69 -5.31
N VAL A 58 3.50 -11.75 -5.93
CA VAL A 58 2.45 -10.72 -5.77
C VAL A 58 1.99 -10.61 -4.32
N LEU A 59 1.69 -11.73 -3.66
CA LEU A 59 1.27 -11.72 -2.25
C LEU A 59 2.37 -11.16 -1.34
N ASN A 60 3.62 -11.52 -1.57
CA ASN A 60 4.76 -11.04 -0.80
C ASN A 60 4.91 -9.52 -0.95
N ALA A 61 4.82 -9.00 -2.18
CA ALA A 61 4.89 -7.55 -2.43
C ALA A 61 3.77 -6.79 -1.70
N ILE A 62 2.53 -7.30 -1.75
CA ILE A 62 1.41 -6.71 -1.02
C ILE A 62 1.67 -6.75 0.50
N ASN A 63 2.11 -7.89 1.03
CA ASN A 63 2.36 -8.05 2.45
C ASN A 63 3.52 -7.19 2.96
N GLN A 64 4.51 -6.93 2.13
CA GLN A 64 5.58 -5.98 2.44
C GLN A 64 5.01 -4.56 2.63
N ILE A 65 4.18 -4.09 1.69
CA ILE A 65 3.54 -2.77 1.78
C ILE A 65 2.64 -2.64 3.02
N ARG A 66 1.96 -3.73 3.40
CA ARG A 66 1.07 -3.79 4.57
C ARG A 66 1.79 -3.68 5.91
N GLN A 67 3.07 -4.06 5.96
CA GLN A 67 3.86 -4.01 7.20
C GLN A 67 4.32 -2.60 7.55
N ASP A 68 4.17 -1.65 6.64
CA ASP A 68 4.47 -0.26 6.92
C ASP A 68 3.24 0.46 7.50
N SER A 69 3.45 1.33 8.47
CA SER A 69 2.43 2.28 8.89
C SER A 69 2.22 3.37 7.83
N ARG A 70 1.02 3.97 7.81
CA ARG A 70 0.62 4.98 6.83
C ARG A 70 -0.11 6.13 7.49
N GLN A 71 0.20 7.34 7.03
CA GLN A 71 -0.55 8.55 7.35
C GLN A 71 -1.51 8.85 6.19
N CYS A 72 -2.81 8.84 6.47
CA CYS A 72 -3.86 9.12 5.50
C CYS A 72 -4.55 10.43 5.89
N GLY A 73 -4.10 11.54 5.30
CA GLY A 73 -4.53 12.88 5.71
C GLY A 73 -4.09 13.18 7.14
N GLN A 74 -5.05 13.42 8.04
CA GLN A 74 -4.77 13.66 9.47
C GLN A 74 -4.82 12.38 10.32
N GLN A 75 -5.21 11.24 9.74
CA GLN A 75 -5.34 9.99 10.47
C GLN A 75 -4.13 9.08 10.27
N TYR A 76 -3.57 8.61 11.39
CA TYR A 76 -2.51 7.61 11.40
C TYR A 76 -3.09 6.20 11.45
N PHE A 77 -2.52 5.30 10.64
CA PHE A 77 -2.81 3.86 10.65
C PHE A 77 -1.53 3.08 10.92
N SER A 78 -1.56 2.20 11.93
CA SER A 78 -0.47 1.27 12.21
C SER A 78 -0.32 0.23 11.10
N ALA A 79 0.83 -0.44 11.05
CA ALA A 79 1.07 -1.61 10.21
C ALA A 79 -0.08 -2.63 10.30
N ALA A 80 -0.47 -3.18 9.17
CA ALA A 80 -1.52 -4.17 9.06
C ALA A 80 -0.95 -5.61 9.07
N LYS A 81 -1.75 -6.55 9.58
CA LYS A 81 -1.39 -7.99 9.54
C LYS A 81 -1.23 -8.47 8.09
N PRO A 82 -0.31 -9.41 7.80
CA PRO A 82 -0.17 -9.97 6.47
C PRO A 82 -1.45 -10.70 6.03
N LEU A 83 -1.72 -10.69 4.74
CA LEU A 83 -2.78 -11.46 4.09
C LEU A 83 -2.30 -12.89 3.80
N SER A 84 -3.26 -13.80 3.76
CA SER A 84 -3.08 -15.15 3.24
C SER A 84 -3.77 -15.27 1.89
N TRP A 85 -3.16 -16.02 0.96
CA TRP A 85 -3.80 -16.32 -0.32
C TRP A 85 -5.09 -17.12 -0.13
N ASN A 86 -6.10 -16.85 -0.95
CA ASN A 86 -7.32 -17.64 -1.02
C ASN A 86 -7.67 -17.94 -2.48
N ASN A 87 -7.76 -19.22 -2.82
CA ASN A 87 -8.00 -19.66 -4.20
C ASN A 87 -9.38 -19.27 -4.73
N ASN A 88 -10.40 -19.18 -3.87
CA ASN A 88 -11.75 -18.79 -4.29
C ASN A 88 -11.80 -17.29 -4.60
N LEU A 89 -11.14 -16.45 -3.79
CA LEU A 89 -10.99 -15.02 -4.10
C LEU A 89 -10.27 -14.82 -5.43
N TYR A 90 -9.19 -15.57 -5.66
CA TYR A 90 -8.47 -15.53 -6.94
C TYR A 90 -9.35 -15.92 -8.12
N GLN A 91 -10.12 -16.99 -8.02
CA GLN A 91 -11.00 -17.42 -9.11
C GLN A 91 -12.03 -16.34 -9.45
N GLY A 92 -12.61 -15.69 -8.44
CA GLY A 92 -13.54 -14.58 -8.64
C GLY A 92 -12.90 -13.35 -9.26
N ALA A 93 -11.73 -12.94 -8.77
CA ALA A 93 -10.98 -11.82 -9.32
C ALA A 93 -10.55 -12.08 -10.78
N ASN A 94 -9.99 -13.25 -11.08
CA ASN A 94 -9.56 -13.62 -12.42
C ASN A 94 -10.73 -13.67 -13.41
N ALA A 95 -11.89 -14.19 -13.00
CA ALA A 95 -13.08 -14.18 -13.84
C ALA A 95 -13.57 -12.75 -14.13
N HIS A 96 -13.55 -11.86 -13.13
CA HIS A 96 -13.92 -10.46 -13.29
C HIS A 96 -12.94 -9.70 -14.20
N SER A 97 -11.63 -9.90 -14.03
CA SER A 97 -10.61 -9.33 -14.91
C SER A 97 -10.78 -9.77 -16.37
N LYS A 98 -11.09 -11.05 -16.59
CA LYS A 98 -11.37 -11.58 -17.94
C LYS A 98 -12.65 -10.99 -18.54
N ASP A 99 -13.69 -10.85 -17.72
CA ASP A 99 -14.96 -10.24 -18.15
C ASP A 99 -14.75 -8.78 -18.61
N MET A 100 -14.04 -7.99 -17.80
CA MET A 100 -13.66 -6.61 -18.12
C MET A 100 -12.86 -6.52 -19.43
N ALA A 101 -11.84 -7.37 -19.57
CA ALA A 101 -11.01 -7.41 -20.78
C ALA A 101 -11.81 -7.80 -22.03
N ASN A 102 -12.66 -8.83 -21.94
CA ASN A 102 -13.44 -9.34 -23.08
C ASN A 102 -14.55 -8.38 -23.53
N ASN A 103 -15.07 -7.55 -22.62
CA ASN A 103 -16.18 -6.64 -22.89
C ASN A 103 -15.73 -5.17 -22.92
N ASN A 104 -14.43 -4.90 -22.94
CA ASN A 104 -13.83 -3.57 -23.09
C ASN A 104 -14.31 -2.53 -22.06
N PHE A 105 -14.36 -2.90 -20.78
CA PHE A 105 -14.73 -1.99 -19.70
C PHE A 105 -13.83 -2.15 -18.47
N LEU A 106 -13.81 -1.12 -17.62
CA LEU A 106 -13.22 -1.17 -16.29
C LEU A 106 -14.27 -0.71 -15.27
N GLY A 107 -14.63 -1.57 -14.32
CA GLY A 107 -15.64 -1.27 -13.33
C GLY A 107 -15.87 -2.38 -12.32
N HIS A 108 -16.64 -2.09 -11.27
CA HIS A 108 -16.90 -3.03 -10.17
C HIS A 108 -18.05 -4.01 -10.46
N VAL A 109 -18.94 -3.65 -11.38
CA VAL A 109 -20.09 -4.47 -11.81
C VAL A 109 -19.72 -5.17 -13.11
N GLY A 110 -19.84 -6.49 -13.13
CA GLY A 110 -19.55 -7.28 -14.32
C GLY A 110 -20.58 -7.09 -15.43
N SER A 111 -20.28 -7.56 -16.64
CA SER A 111 -21.19 -7.55 -17.80
C SER A 111 -22.52 -8.27 -17.55
N THR A 112 -22.51 -9.21 -16.61
CA THR A 112 -23.69 -9.97 -16.14
C THR A 112 -24.50 -9.24 -15.05
N GLY A 113 -24.09 -8.03 -14.66
CA GLY A 113 -24.72 -7.25 -13.60
C GLY A 113 -24.31 -7.63 -12.17
N LEU A 114 -23.40 -8.61 -12.00
CA LEU A 114 -22.91 -9.00 -10.67
C LEU A 114 -21.92 -7.98 -10.10
N ASP A 115 -22.25 -7.41 -8.95
CA ASP A 115 -21.33 -6.63 -8.14
C ASP A 115 -20.32 -7.50 -7.37
N LEU A 116 -19.37 -6.87 -6.67
CA LEU A 116 -18.37 -7.57 -5.85
C LEU A 116 -19.01 -8.55 -4.86
N ARG A 117 -20.06 -8.15 -4.16
CA ARG A 117 -20.67 -8.98 -3.10
C ARG A 117 -21.33 -10.22 -3.69
N ALA A 118 -22.07 -10.06 -4.78
CA ALA A 118 -22.70 -11.16 -5.51
C ALA A 118 -21.64 -12.10 -6.09
N ARG A 119 -20.54 -11.55 -6.63
CA ARG A 119 -19.40 -12.33 -7.12
C ARG A 119 -18.73 -13.12 -5.99
N LEU A 120 -18.44 -12.52 -4.84
CA LEU A 120 -17.87 -13.25 -3.69
C LEU A 120 -18.78 -14.39 -3.23
N LYS A 121 -20.09 -14.19 -3.17
CA LYS A 121 -21.06 -15.25 -2.85
C LYS A 121 -21.00 -16.38 -3.89
N LYS A 122 -20.92 -16.06 -5.19
CA LYS A 122 -20.78 -17.03 -6.28
C LYS A 122 -19.54 -17.90 -6.14
N TYR A 123 -18.44 -17.33 -5.65
CA TYR A 123 -17.19 -18.05 -5.35
C TYR A 123 -17.12 -18.54 -3.90
N HIS A 124 -18.26 -18.68 -3.21
CA HIS A 124 -18.34 -19.24 -1.85
C HIS A 124 -17.50 -18.50 -0.80
N MET A 125 -17.35 -17.19 -0.96
CA MET A 125 -16.63 -16.33 -0.02
C MET A 125 -17.58 -15.51 0.83
N LEU A 126 -17.48 -15.72 2.14
CA LEU A 126 -18.20 -14.99 3.18
C LEU A 126 -17.19 -14.23 4.03
N SER A 127 -17.48 -12.97 4.29
CA SER A 127 -16.60 -12.08 5.02
C SER A 127 -17.41 -10.98 5.70
N LYS A 128 -16.80 -10.35 6.70
CA LYS A 128 -17.40 -9.21 7.41
C LYS A 128 -17.23 -7.89 6.64
N ALA A 129 -16.18 -7.80 5.83
CA ALA A 129 -15.85 -6.65 5.00
C ALA A 129 -15.12 -7.12 3.73
N ASN A 130 -15.27 -6.37 2.64
CA ASN A 130 -14.68 -6.66 1.32
C ASN A 130 -14.16 -5.39 0.67
N GLY A 131 -13.22 -5.54 -0.24
CA GLY A 131 -12.72 -4.50 -1.12
C GLY A 131 -12.28 -5.08 -2.47
N GLU A 132 -12.32 -4.25 -3.50
CA GLU A 132 -11.85 -4.53 -4.85
C GLU A 132 -11.06 -3.31 -5.36
#